data_AF-A0A0F0LNE1-F1
#
_entry.id   AF-A0A0F0LNE1-F1
#
_cell.length_a   1.000
_cell.length_b   1.000
_cell.length_c   1.000
_cell.angle_alpha   90.00
_cell.angle_beta   90.00
_cell.angle_gamma   90.00
#
_symmetry.space_group_name_H-M   'P 1'
#
loop_
_entity.id
_entity.type
_entity.pdbx_description
1 polymer ?
#
loop_
_entity_poly.entity_id
_entity_poly.type
_entity_poly.pdbx_seq_one_letter_code
_entity_poly.pdbx_strand_id
1 'polypeptide(L)'
;MAGGSAERGELGIGAASAAPLPRRTKDAFGAAGIAGRAVGAVGLAAVGVLHLVWAAGSPWPARDAAALADAVVGSEHVPAAGPTVGVAVLALGGAAVVGGAGGAGPTARLIRAGAAGALIARGLAGGVAATKALRLPEPSARFRRLDRVVYRPVCLVLGAAVAWGSLGRIRRRKMG
;
A
#
# COMPACT_ATOMS: atom_id res chain seq x y z
N MET A 1 -22.69 -38.85 66.95
CA MET A 1 -22.69 -37.39 67.18
C MET A 1 -21.58 -36.78 66.34
N ALA A 2 -21.94 -35.99 65.32
CA ALA A 2 -21.18 -35.00 64.52
C ALA A 2 -19.71 -35.28 64.14
N GLY A 3 -19.25 -35.25 62.88
CA GLY A 3 -19.69 -34.50 61.70
C GLY A 3 -18.68 -33.39 61.36
N GLY A 4 -18.07 -33.43 60.16
CA GLY A 4 -17.22 -32.37 59.58
C GLY A 4 -15.87 -32.90 59.08
N SER A 5 -15.72 -33.41 57.85
CA SER A 5 -15.81 -32.73 56.55
C SER A 5 -15.08 -31.39 56.53
N ALA A 6 -13.78 -31.44 56.21
CA ALA A 6 -13.02 -30.31 55.71
C ALA A 6 -12.07 -30.80 54.60
N GLU A 7 -12.67 -31.28 53.50
CA GLU A 7 -11.99 -31.33 52.21
C GLU A 7 -11.76 -29.90 51.75
N ARG A 8 -10.52 -29.41 51.89
CA ARG A 8 -10.10 -28.21 51.15
C ARG A 8 -9.87 -28.65 49.72
N GLY A 9 -10.89 -28.42 48.90
CA GLY A 9 -10.80 -28.54 47.46
C GLY A 9 -9.61 -27.75 46.95
N GLU A 10 -8.69 -28.47 46.32
CA GLU A 10 -7.76 -27.90 45.36
C GLU A 10 -8.62 -27.25 44.27
N LEU A 11 -8.77 -25.94 44.35
CA LEU A 11 -9.23 -25.12 43.24
C LEU A 11 -8.16 -25.20 42.17
N GLY A 12 -8.25 -26.26 41.35
CA GLY A 12 -7.63 -26.32 40.05
C GLY A 12 -8.03 -25.06 39.32
N ILE A 13 -7.11 -24.10 39.26
CA ILE A 13 -7.13 -23.04 38.27
C ILE A 13 -6.96 -23.80 36.95
N GLY A 14 -8.09 -24.21 36.40
CA GLY A 14 -8.17 -24.82 35.09
C GLY A 14 -7.42 -23.89 34.17
N ALA A 15 -6.26 -24.36 33.69
CA ALA A 15 -5.60 -23.77 32.56
C ALA A 15 -6.70 -23.61 31.51
N ALA A 16 -7.12 -22.37 31.28
CA ALA A 16 -8.01 -22.05 30.19
C ALA A 16 -7.28 -22.54 28.95
N SER A 17 -7.66 -23.74 28.51
CA SER A 17 -7.13 -24.38 27.33
C SER A 17 -7.40 -23.39 26.23
N ALA A 18 -6.33 -22.70 25.81
CA ALA A 18 -6.38 -21.73 24.74
C ALA A 18 -6.73 -22.51 23.48
N ALA A 19 -8.03 -22.68 23.26
CA ALA A 19 -8.58 -23.46 22.18
C ALA A 19 -7.91 -22.98 20.89
N PRO A 20 -7.19 -23.85 20.16
CA PRO A 20 -6.51 -23.44 18.94
C PRO A 20 -7.55 -22.86 17.99
N LEU A 21 -7.41 -21.58 17.64
CA LEU A 21 -8.28 -20.91 16.67
C LEU A 21 -8.50 -21.82 15.44
N PRO A 22 -9.74 -21.97 14.95
CA PRO A 22 -10.07 -22.89 13.88
C PRO A 22 -9.23 -22.59 12.63
N ARG A 23 -8.57 -23.63 12.06
CA ARG A 23 -7.62 -23.55 10.92
C ARG A 23 -8.12 -22.65 9.77
N ARG A 24 -9.43 -22.67 9.50
CA ARG A 24 -10.14 -21.86 8.49
C ARG A 24 -9.84 -20.35 8.56
N THR A 25 -9.65 -19.80 9.75
CA THR A 25 -9.36 -18.37 9.93
C THR A 25 -7.92 -18.03 9.52
N LYS A 26 -6.96 -18.90 9.84
CA LYS A 26 -5.53 -18.71 9.51
C LYS A 26 -5.28 -18.72 8.01
N ASP A 27 -6.00 -19.57 7.28
CA ASP A 27 -5.90 -19.69 5.82
C ASP A 27 -6.46 -18.45 5.10
N ALA A 28 -7.58 -17.90 5.58
CA ALA A 28 -8.17 -16.67 5.06
C ALA A 28 -7.24 -15.45 5.25
N PHE A 29 -6.59 -15.32 6.41
CA PHE A 29 -5.59 -14.26 6.63
C PHE A 29 -4.35 -14.44 5.76
N GLY A 30 -3.93 -15.68 5.49
CA GLY A 30 -2.86 -16.00 4.57
C GLY A 30 -3.18 -15.59 3.13
N ALA A 31 -4.35 -15.98 2.64
CA ALA A 31 -4.85 -15.61 1.31
C ALA A 31 -5.00 -14.08 1.14
N ALA A 32 -5.57 -13.39 2.14
CA ALA A 32 -5.72 -11.94 2.13
C ALA A 32 -4.36 -11.21 2.12
N GLY A 33 -3.34 -11.75 2.81
CA GLY A 33 -1.98 -11.23 2.77
C GLY A 33 -1.31 -11.41 1.41
N ILE A 34 -1.55 -12.54 0.74
CA ILE A 34 -1.06 -12.80 -0.63
C ILE A 34 -1.75 -11.85 -1.61
N ALA A 35 -3.07 -11.72 -1.53
CA ALA A 35 -3.86 -10.82 -2.36
C ALA A 35 -3.41 -9.36 -2.21
N GLY A 36 -3.20 -8.88 -0.98
CA GLY A 36 -2.69 -7.53 -0.73
C GLY A 36 -1.32 -7.26 -1.37
N ARG A 37 -0.42 -8.26 -1.33
CA ARG A 37 0.89 -8.17 -2.01
C ARG A 37 0.75 -8.17 -3.52
N ALA A 38 -0.12 -9.03 -4.07
CA ALA A 38 -0.36 -9.09 -5.51
C ALA A 38 -0.95 -7.77 -6.02
N VAL A 39 -1.99 -7.25 -5.38
CA VAL A 39 -2.63 -5.97 -5.73
C VAL A 39 -1.62 -4.82 -5.63
N GLY A 40 -0.87 -4.74 -4.52
CA GLY A 40 0.13 -3.70 -4.34
C GLY A 40 1.26 -3.76 -5.37
N ALA A 41 1.80 -4.95 -5.63
CA ALA A 41 2.89 -5.14 -6.59
C ALA A 41 2.44 -4.87 -8.03
N VAL A 42 1.31 -5.44 -8.46
CA VAL A 42 0.77 -5.25 -9.82
C VAL A 42 0.37 -3.80 -10.03
N GLY A 43 -0.28 -3.17 -9.05
CA GLY A 43 -0.66 -1.75 -9.15
C GLY A 43 0.55 -0.83 -9.27
N LEU A 44 1.59 -1.03 -8.45
CA LEU A 44 2.83 -0.25 -8.54
C LEU A 44 3.57 -0.52 -9.85
N ALA A 45 3.61 -1.77 -10.32
CA ALA A 45 4.22 -2.11 -11.60
C ALA A 45 3.49 -1.42 -12.76
N ALA A 46 2.16 -1.44 -12.76
CA ALA A 46 1.34 -0.76 -13.77
C ALA A 46 1.60 0.76 -13.80
N VAL A 47 1.68 1.40 -12.62
CA VAL A 47 2.04 2.82 -12.51
C VAL A 47 3.44 3.07 -13.06
N GLY A 48 4.41 2.22 -12.74
CA GLY A 48 5.78 2.34 -13.22
C GLY A 48 5.89 2.22 -14.73
N VAL A 49 5.24 1.21 -15.32
CA VAL A 49 5.19 1.03 -16.79
C VAL A 49 4.52 2.22 -17.47
N LEU A 50 3.41 2.71 -16.92
CA LEU A 50 2.72 3.89 -17.46
C LEU A 50 3.64 5.12 -17.48
N HIS A 51 4.45 5.32 -16.44
CA HIS A 51 5.43 6.41 -16.43
C HIS A 51 6.56 6.20 -17.44
N LEU A 52 7.00 4.96 -17.69
CA LEU A 52 7.97 4.70 -18.76
C LEU A 52 7.39 5.02 -20.14
N VAL A 53 6.11 4.71 -20.37
CA VAL A 53 5.40 5.07 -21.61
C VAL A 53 5.39 6.59 -21.79
N TRP A 54 5.10 7.35 -20.73
CA TRP A 54 5.16 8.82 -20.76
C TRP A 54 6.57 9.37 -20.93
N ALA A 55 7.57 8.76 -20.28
CA ALA A 55 8.97 9.14 -20.43
C ALA A 55 9.49 8.89 -21.86
N ALA A 56 8.95 7.89 -22.55
CA ALA A 56 9.19 7.64 -23.98
C ALA A 56 8.46 8.62 -24.92
N GLY A 57 7.68 9.56 -24.38
CA GLY A 57 6.97 10.60 -25.13
C GLY A 57 5.56 10.22 -25.58
N SER A 58 5.03 9.06 -25.17
CA SER A 58 3.67 8.67 -25.54
C SER A 58 2.63 9.37 -24.65
N PRO A 59 1.59 10.01 -25.23
CA PRO A 59 0.52 10.64 -24.44
C PRO A 59 -0.50 9.64 -23.88
N TRP A 60 -0.38 8.34 -24.20
CA TRP A 60 -1.37 7.33 -23.85
C TRP A 60 -1.62 7.28 -22.33
N PRO A 61 -2.88 7.19 -21.87
CA PRO A 61 -4.12 6.99 -22.63
C PRO A 61 -4.81 8.28 -23.11
N ALA A 62 -4.18 9.45 -22.98
CA ALA A 62 -4.73 10.69 -23.49
C ALA A 62 -4.61 10.78 -25.02
N ARG A 63 -5.38 11.70 -25.61
CA ARG A 63 -5.37 11.95 -27.07
C ARG A 63 -4.07 12.61 -27.55
N ASP A 64 -3.52 13.49 -26.73
CA ASP A 64 -2.36 14.30 -27.03
C ASP A 64 -1.61 14.68 -25.74
N ALA A 65 -0.42 15.23 -25.92
CA ALA A 65 0.48 15.54 -24.80
C ALA A 65 -0.05 16.66 -23.90
N ALA A 66 -0.79 17.63 -24.45
CA ALA A 66 -1.42 18.70 -23.67
C ALA A 66 -2.54 18.14 -22.78
N ALA A 67 -3.37 17.25 -23.33
CA ALA A 67 -4.41 16.55 -22.59
C ALA A 67 -3.84 15.64 -21.50
N LEU A 68 -2.66 15.04 -21.72
CA LEU A 68 -1.94 14.30 -20.70
C LEU A 68 -1.41 15.23 -19.60
N ALA A 69 -0.75 16.32 -19.98
CA ALA A 69 -0.19 17.30 -19.04
C ALA A 69 -1.27 17.91 -18.15
N ASP A 70 -2.41 18.29 -18.73
CA ASP A 70 -3.57 18.80 -18.00
C ASP A 70 -4.18 17.73 -17.05
N ALA A 71 -4.18 16.46 -17.46
CA ALA A 71 -4.71 15.37 -16.64
C ALA A 71 -3.79 14.97 -15.48
N VAL A 72 -2.46 15.03 -15.66
CA VAL A 72 -1.47 14.46 -14.72
C VAL A 72 -0.74 15.53 -13.92
N VAL A 73 -0.47 16.69 -14.51
CA VAL A 73 0.25 17.81 -13.89
C VAL A 73 -0.70 18.97 -13.58
N GLY A 74 -1.79 19.10 -14.34
CA GLY A 74 -2.72 20.22 -14.23
C GLY A 74 -2.18 21.50 -14.86
N SER A 75 -1.26 21.37 -15.83
CA SER A 75 -0.67 22.47 -16.60
C SER A 75 -0.58 22.10 -18.09
N GLU A 76 -0.30 23.09 -18.95
CA GLU A 76 -0.12 22.86 -20.39
C GLU A 76 1.24 22.21 -20.74
N HIS A 77 2.17 22.19 -19.78
CA HIS A 77 3.53 21.71 -20.01
C HIS A 77 3.65 20.24 -19.65
N VAL A 78 4.07 19.44 -20.62
CA VAL A 78 4.36 18.00 -20.46
C VAL A 78 5.46 17.84 -19.39
N PRO A 79 5.32 16.89 -18.46
CA PRO A 79 6.34 16.66 -17.44
C PRO A 79 7.68 16.28 -18.10
N ALA A 80 8.77 16.86 -17.59
CA ALA A 80 10.11 16.52 -18.05
C ALA A 80 10.38 15.02 -17.89
N ALA A 81 11.16 14.44 -18.81
CA ALA A 81 11.44 13.00 -18.83
C ALA A 81 12.11 12.51 -17.53
N GLY A 82 13.01 13.32 -16.96
CA GLY A 82 13.75 12.96 -15.73
C GLY A 82 12.85 12.64 -14.53
N PRO A 83 11.99 13.56 -14.08
CA PRO A 83 11.01 13.29 -13.02
C PRO A 83 10.12 12.08 -13.29
N THR A 84 9.66 11.91 -14.54
CA THR A 84 8.80 10.79 -14.95
C THR A 84 9.52 9.45 -14.82
N VAL A 85 10.79 9.38 -15.24
CA VAL A 85 11.65 8.20 -15.03
C VAL A 85 11.89 7.93 -13.55
N GLY A 86 12.10 8.97 -12.74
CA GLY A 86 12.27 8.83 -11.29
C GLY A 86 11.06 8.15 -10.63
N VAL A 87 9.84 8.57 -10.98
CA VAL A 87 8.62 7.92 -10.49
C VAL A 87 8.51 6.48 -10.99
N ALA A 88 8.86 6.22 -12.26
CA ALA A 88 8.87 4.87 -12.81
C ALA A 88 9.79 3.93 -12.02
N VAL A 89 11.03 4.35 -11.77
CA VAL A 89 12.03 3.57 -11.03
C VAL A 89 11.56 3.31 -9.60
N LEU A 90 11.04 4.33 -8.91
CA LEU A 90 10.52 4.17 -7.55
C LEU A 90 9.32 3.22 -7.50
N ALA A 91 8.40 3.33 -8.46
CA ALA A 91 7.22 2.47 -8.55
C ALA A 91 7.59 1.01 -8.86
N LEU A 92 8.47 0.77 -9.83
CA LEU A 92 8.94 -0.58 -10.19
C LEU A 92 9.78 -1.22 -9.08
N GLY A 93 10.70 -0.46 -8.48
CA GLY A 93 11.47 -0.91 -7.32
C GLY A 93 10.57 -1.26 -6.13
N GLY A 94 9.58 -0.39 -5.86
CA GLY A 94 8.55 -0.65 -4.87
C GLY A 94 7.74 -1.91 -5.18
N ALA A 95 7.33 -2.11 -6.43
CA ALA A 95 6.60 -3.29 -6.88
C ALA A 95 7.38 -4.58 -6.63
N ALA A 96 8.68 -4.61 -6.97
CA ALA A 96 9.56 -5.74 -6.70
C ALA A 96 9.63 -6.07 -5.20
N VAL A 97 9.82 -5.07 -4.34
CA VAL A 97 9.94 -5.29 -2.88
C VAL A 97 8.61 -5.70 -2.25
N VAL A 98 7.48 -5.12 -2.69
CA VAL A 98 6.13 -5.52 -2.28
C VAL A 98 5.84 -6.97 -2.72
N GLY A 99 6.21 -7.31 -3.96
CA GLY A 99 6.09 -8.64 -4.54
C GLY A 99 6.91 -9.69 -3.78
N GLY A 100 8.10 -9.34 -3.29
CA GLY A 100 8.86 -10.23 -2.41
C GLY A 100 10.37 -10.06 -2.43
N ALA A 101 10.92 -9.21 -3.30
CA ALA A 101 12.34 -8.94 -3.35
C ALA A 101 12.87 -8.45 -1.98
N GLY A 102 14.08 -8.89 -1.62
CA GLY A 102 14.71 -8.59 -0.33
C GLY A 102 14.10 -9.33 0.87
N GLY A 103 13.18 -10.28 0.65
CA GLY A 103 12.68 -11.18 1.69
C GLY A 103 12.07 -10.44 2.89
N ALA A 104 12.27 -10.97 4.10
CA ALA A 104 11.71 -10.44 5.35
C ALA A 104 12.67 -9.51 6.12
N GLY A 105 13.78 -9.08 5.50
CA GLY A 105 14.80 -8.23 6.11
C GLY A 105 14.29 -6.83 6.50
N PRO A 106 14.99 -6.12 7.41
CA PRO A 106 14.58 -4.82 7.93
C PRO A 106 14.44 -3.76 6.82
N THR A 107 15.40 -3.69 5.90
CA THR A 107 15.37 -2.77 4.75
C THR A 107 14.12 -2.96 3.90
N ALA A 108 13.80 -4.20 3.56
CA ALA A 108 12.64 -4.50 2.74
C ALA A 108 11.31 -4.25 3.50
N ARG A 109 11.30 -4.24 4.84
CA ARG A 109 10.14 -3.80 5.63
C ARG A 109 10.00 -2.28 5.62
N LEU A 110 11.11 -1.58 5.79
CA LEU A 110 11.15 -0.12 5.74
C LEU A 110 10.66 0.39 4.39
N ILE A 111 11.11 -0.19 3.28
CA ILE A 111 10.64 0.17 1.93
C ILE A 111 9.13 -0.05 1.79
N ARG A 112 8.59 -1.18 2.24
CA ARG A 112 7.15 -1.44 2.20
C ARG A 112 6.34 -0.48 3.06
N ALA A 113 6.82 -0.19 4.26
CA ALA A 113 6.18 0.77 5.16
C ALA A 113 6.22 2.19 4.57
N GLY A 114 7.36 2.59 4.01
CA GLY A 114 7.52 3.87 3.32
C GLY A 114 6.62 3.99 2.10
N ALA A 115 6.53 2.95 1.26
CA ALA A 115 5.62 2.92 0.11
C ALA A 115 4.15 3.02 0.53
N ALA A 116 3.72 2.24 1.52
CA ALA A 116 2.36 2.32 2.06
C ALA A 116 2.07 3.72 2.64
N GLY A 117 2.98 4.24 3.45
CA GLY A 117 2.86 5.56 4.08
C GLY A 117 2.77 6.68 3.04
N ALA A 118 3.64 6.68 2.03
CA ALA A 118 3.64 7.66 0.96
C ALA A 118 2.33 7.63 0.15
N LEU A 119 1.83 6.45 -0.19
CA LEU A 119 0.57 6.29 -0.92
C LEU A 119 -0.63 6.75 -0.09
N ILE A 120 -0.70 6.37 1.19
CA ILE A 120 -1.79 6.81 2.08
C ILE A 120 -1.74 8.33 2.28
N ALA A 121 -0.56 8.88 2.58
CA ALA A 121 -0.37 10.32 2.72
C ALA A 121 -0.81 11.06 1.46
N ARG A 122 -0.44 10.56 0.28
CA ARG A 122 -0.86 11.14 -1.00
C ARG A 122 -2.37 11.06 -1.22
N GLY A 123 -3.01 9.96 -0.84
CA GLY A 123 -4.45 9.78 -0.93
C GLY A 123 -5.26 10.68 0.01
N LEU A 124 -4.74 10.93 1.22
CA LEU A 124 -5.37 11.78 2.22
C LEU A 124 -5.15 13.28 1.96
N ALA A 125 -3.92 13.69 1.66
CA ALA A 125 -3.59 15.09 1.41
C ALA A 125 -4.16 15.61 0.09
N GLY A 126 -4.24 14.74 -0.93
CA GLY A 126 -4.65 15.13 -2.28
C GLY A 126 -3.57 15.87 -3.07
N GLY A 127 -3.82 16.02 -4.36
CA GLY A 127 -2.85 16.53 -5.33
C GLY A 127 -2.57 18.02 -5.16
N VAL A 128 -3.56 18.79 -4.73
CA VAL A 128 -3.40 20.24 -4.47
C VAL A 128 -2.43 20.51 -3.32
N ALA A 129 -2.45 19.68 -2.28
CA ALA A 129 -1.47 19.80 -1.19
C ALA A 129 -0.06 19.46 -1.67
N ALA A 130 0.07 18.43 -2.53
CA ALA A 130 1.34 18.05 -3.11
C ALA A 130 1.91 19.13 -4.05
N THR A 131 1.08 19.75 -4.90
CA THR A 131 1.52 20.84 -5.77
C THR A 131 1.95 22.07 -4.98
N LYS A 132 1.22 22.43 -3.92
CA LYS A 132 1.61 23.51 -3.00
C LYS A 132 2.94 23.23 -2.30
N ALA A 133 3.15 22.00 -1.81
CA ALA A 133 4.41 21.59 -1.19
C ALA A 133 5.60 21.70 -2.16
N LEU A 134 5.36 21.43 -3.44
CA LEU A 134 6.36 21.54 -4.51
C LEU A 134 6.45 22.95 -5.12
N ARG A 135 5.71 23.94 -4.58
CA ARG A 135 5.63 25.32 -5.11
C ARG A 135 5.25 25.39 -6.59
N LEU A 136 4.40 24.46 -7.02
CA LEU A 136 3.87 24.43 -8.39
C LEU A 136 2.64 25.35 -8.52
N PRO A 137 2.34 25.83 -9.74
CA PRO A 137 1.13 26.59 -10.02
C PRO A 137 -0.15 25.85 -9.59
N GLU A 138 -1.23 26.62 -9.40
CA GLU A 138 -2.52 26.04 -9.03
C GLU A 138 -2.98 25.06 -10.12
N PRO A 139 -3.32 23.80 -9.78
CA PRO A 139 -3.66 22.81 -10.78
C PRO A 139 -4.98 23.11 -11.48
N SER A 140 -5.06 22.73 -12.75
CA SER A 140 -6.29 22.80 -13.55
C SER A 140 -7.48 22.12 -12.85
N ALA A 141 -8.70 22.55 -13.22
CA ALA A 141 -9.93 21.95 -12.70
C ALA A 141 -10.04 20.46 -13.06
N ARG A 142 -9.50 20.06 -14.21
CA ARG A 142 -9.47 18.67 -14.66
C ARG A 142 -8.59 17.81 -13.75
N PHE A 143 -7.36 18.26 -13.46
CA PHE A 143 -6.48 17.56 -12.51
C PHE A 143 -7.14 17.41 -11.14
N ARG A 144 -7.75 18.49 -10.61
CA ARG A 144 -8.44 18.45 -9.30
C ARG A 144 -9.59 17.44 -9.27
N ARG A 145 -10.35 17.32 -10.37
CA ARG A 145 -11.40 16.32 -10.53
C ARG A 145 -10.82 14.91 -10.54
N LEU A 146 -9.81 14.65 -11.38
CA LEU A 146 -9.14 13.34 -11.48
C LEU A 146 -8.47 12.94 -10.16
N ASP A 147 -7.86 13.89 -9.46
CA ASP A 147 -7.25 13.66 -8.16
C ASP A 147 -8.30 13.17 -7.14
N ARG A 148 -9.47 13.81 -7.11
CA ARG A 148 -10.54 13.44 -6.19
C ARG A 148 -11.15 12.07 -6.51
N VAL A 149 -11.41 11.78 -7.79
CA VAL A 149 -12.21 10.61 -8.20
C VAL A 149 -11.39 9.39 -8.62
N VAL A 150 -10.12 9.58 -8.97
CA VAL A 150 -9.22 8.51 -9.44
C VAL A 150 -7.97 8.41 -8.57
N TYR A 151 -7.14 9.46 -8.54
CA TYR A 151 -5.79 9.34 -7.97
C TYR A 151 -5.80 9.08 -6.47
N ARG A 152 -6.61 9.83 -5.70
CA ARG A 152 -6.71 9.63 -4.25
C ARG A 152 -7.26 8.25 -3.89
N PRO A 153 -8.39 7.78 -4.46
CA PRO A 153 -8.86 6.42 -4.24
C PRO A 153 -7.83 5.35 -4.58
N VAL A 154 -7.17 5.45 -5.75
CA VAL A 154 -6.14 4.49 -6.17
C VAL A 154 -4.97 4.47 -5.18
N CYS A 155 -4.47 5.64 -4.78
CA CYS A 155 -3.39 5.74 -3.78
C CYS A 155 -3.80 5.12 -2.43
N LEU A 156 -5.02 5.36 -1.95
CA LEU A 156 -5.51 4.77 -0.71
C LEU A 156 -5.63 3.24 -0.80
N VAL A 157 -6.20 2.73 -1.88
CA VAL A 157 -6.36 1.28 -2.11
C VAL A 157 -5.01 0.59 -2.20
N LEU A 158 -4.07 1.14 -2.98
CA LEU A 158 -2.72 0.58 -3.10
C LEU A 158 -1.95 0.66 -1.78
N GLY A 159 -2.02 1.79 -1.08
CA GLY A 159 -1.39 1.96 0.22
C GLY A 159 -1.92 0.98 1.27
N ALA A 160 -3.24 0.80 1.33
CA ALA A 160 -3.88 -0.19 2.19
C ALA A 160 -3.50 -1.63 1.82
N ALA A 161 -3.48 -1.97 0.53
CA ALA A 161 -3.09 -3.30 0.06
C ALA A 161 -1.63 -3.63 0.42
N VAL A 162 -0.71 -2.68 0.25
CA VAL A 162 0.71 -2.85 0.64
C VAL A 162 0.85 -3.00 2.15
N ALA A 163 0.13 -2.20 2.94
CA ALA A 163 0.14 -2.31 4.40
C ALA A 163 -0.38 -3.69 4.85
N TRP A 164 -1.54 -4.11 4.32
CA TRP A 164 -2.18 -5.37 4.63
C TRP A 164 -1.31 -6.58 4.26
N GLY A 165 -0.70 -6.55 3.07
CA GLY A 165 0.25 -7.55 2.61
C GLY A 165 1.52 -7.64 3.47
N SER A 166 1.87 -6.56 4.17
CA SER A 166 3.04 -6.49 5.07
C SER A 166 2.75 -7.02 6.47
N LEU A 167 1.52 -6.82 6.97
CA LEU A 167 1.05 -7.29 8.29
C LEU A 167 1.13 -8.82 8.45
N GLY A 168 0.82 -9.57 7.39
CA GLY A 168 0.86 -11.05 7.41
C GLY A 168 2.24 -11.64 7.72
N ARG A 169 3.33 -10.91 7.46
CA ARG A 169 4.70 -11.39 7.73
C ARG A 169 5.21 -11.06 9.13
N ILE A 170 4.71 -9.98 9.73
CA ILE A 170 5.07 -9.62 11.11
C ILE A 170 4.49 -10.65 12.08
N ARG A 171 3.26 -11.11 11.82
CA ARG A 171 2.56 -12.08 12.67
C ARG A 171 3.20 -13.47 12.66
N ARG A 172 3.70 -13.96 11.50
CA ARG A 172 4.40 -15.27 11.42
C ARG A 172 5.71 -15.32 12.23
N ARG A 173 6.46 -14.22 12.34
CA ARG A 173 7.74 -14.19 13.07
C ARG A 173 7.60 -14.19 14.59
N LYS A 174 6.46 -13.77 15.15
CA LYS A 174 6.22 -13.84 16.60
C LYS A 174 5.88 -15.26 17.10
N MET A 175 5.68 -16.22 16.19
CA MET A 175 5.20 -17.57 16.52
C MET A 175 6.23 -18.68 16.26
N GLY A 176 7.46 -18.32 15.88
CA GLY A 176 8.58 -19.25 15.71
C GLY A 176 9.82 -18.63 16.32
#